data_AF-A0A7K1UIY2-F1
#
_entry.id   AF-A0A7K1UIY2-F1
#
_cell.length_a   1.000
_cell.length_b   1.000
_cell.length_c   1.000
_cell.angle_alpha   90.00
_cell.angle_beta   90.00
_cell.angle_gamma   90.00
#
_symmetry.space_group_name_H-M   'P 1'
#
loop_
_entity.id
_entity.type
_entity.pdbx_description
1 polymer ?
#
loop_
_entity_poly.entity_id
_entity_poly.type
_entity_poly.pdbx_seq_one_letter_code
_entity_poly.pdbx_strand_id
1 'polypeptide(L)'
;MAAPLFPESALTASLLYALGHGRDPDSGGSELPAEMVEQVTGLLEDQGTPELVPQVLAGVRAGQQRLEQDPSATISANVYTELRKKFIADHGIVSSKGRRVWPVGTITLLKRAGGSWNEALNSAGLATSARQRPKGFGVATFTPEQFDIAIEDYKRDAKEAGFATKYDNYLEWRKYHLSKGRTNLPSGPAVRNHYGSWSKAIGGKVSAGLREFVPPPSDKYFYLD
;
A
#
# COMPACT_ATOMS: atom_id res chain seq x y z
N MET A 1 20.59 10.76 -5.15
CA MET A 1 21.37 9.55 -4.82
C MET A 1 20.60 8.33 -5.32
N ALA A 2 21.18 7.54 -6.22
CA ALA A 2 20.59 6.30 -6.70
C ALA A 2 20.54 5.26 -5.58
N ALA A 3 19.49 4.44 -5.53
CA ALA A 3 19.45 3.29 -4.61
C ALA A 3 20.57 2.30 -4.98
N PRO A 4 21.11 1.53 -4.02
CA PRO A 4 22.03 0.44 -4.34
C PRO A 4 21.40 -0.47 -5.39
N LEU A 5 22.18 -0.87 -6.40
CA LEU A 5 21.71 -1.78 -7.45
C LEU A 5 21.56 -3.17 -6.85
N PHE A 6 20.31 -3.63 -6.75
CA PHE A 6 19.97 -5.02 -6.43
C PHE A 6 19.59 -5.75 -7.74
N PRO A 7 20.11 -6.96 -7.96
CA PRO A 7 19.72 -7.79 -9.09
C PRO A 7 18.25 -8.22 -8.94
N GLU A 8 17.56 -8.44 -10.05
CA GLU A 8 16.13 -8.79 -10.04
C GLU A 8 15.85 -10.09 -9.30
N SER A 9 16.72 -11.08 -9.45
CA SER A 9 16.66 -12.35 -8.73
C SER A 9 16.65 -12.17 -7.19
N ALA A 10 17.37 -11.18 -6.65
CA ALA A 10 17.34 -10.86 -5.21
C ALA A 10 16.08 -10.10 -4.77
N LEU A 11 15.48 -9.29 -5.65
CA LEU A 11 14.18 -8.65 -5.41
C LEU A 11 13.08 -9.71 -5.31
N THR A 12 13.04 -10.62 -6.29
CA THR A 12 12.09 -11.75 -6.34
C THR A 12 12.29 -12.67 -5.13
N ALA A 13 13.53 -13.04 -4.80
CA ALA A 13 13.81 -13.86 -3.63
C ALA A 13 13.32 -13.23 -2.32
N SER A 14 13.42 -11.91 -2.18
CA SER A 14 12.93 -11.22 -0.99
C SER A 14 11.41 -11.37 -0.83
N LEU A 15 10.65 -11.29 -1.93
CA LEU A 15 9.20 -11.45 -1.93
C LEU A 15 8.79 -12.92 -1.69
N LEU A 16 9.48 -13.86 -2.33
CA LEU A 16 9.28 -15.29 -2.12
C LEU A 16 9.57 -15.70 -0.67
N TYR A 17 10.68 -15.22 -0.08
CA TYR A 17 10.98 -15.47 1.33
C TYR A 17 9.83 -15.04 2.25
N ALA A 18 9.28 -13.85 2.02
CA ALA A 18 8.17 -13.35 2.80
C ALA A 18 6.87 -14.15 2.57
N LEU A 19 6.65 -14.64 1.34
CA LEU A 19 5.51 -15.50 1.00
C LEU A 19 5.60 -16.89 1.68
N GLY A 20 6.83 -17.41 1.80
CA GLY A 20 7.15 -18.68 2.46
C GLY A 20 7.37 -18.59 3.96
N HIS A 21 7.29 -17.40 4.56
CA HIS A 21 7.60 -17.21 5.97
C HIS A 21 6.73 -18.11 6.87
N GLY A 22 7.37 -18.84 7.78
CA GLY A 22 6.71 -19.77 8.70
C GLY A 22 6.30 -21.11 8.09
N ARG A 23 6.82 -21.45 6.90
CA ARG A 23 6.60 -22.74 6.24
C ARG A 23 7.92 -23.45 5.99
N ASP A 24 7.87 -24.77 6.08
CA ASP A 24 8.96 -25.63 5.64
C ASP A 24 8.77 -25.97 4.15
N PRO A 25 9.84 -25.98 3.35
CA PRO A 25 9.75 -26.40 1.96
C PRO A 25 9.49 -27.91 1.86
N ASP A 26 8.58 -28.29 0.98
CA ASP A 26 8.33 -29.68 0.62
C ASP A 26 9.56 -30.28 -0.07
N SER A 27 9.89 -31.53 0.28
CA SER A 27 11.08 -32.24 -0.24
C SER A 27 11.03 -32.60 -1.73
N GLY A 28 9.92 -32.36 -2.41
CA GLY A 28 9.71 -32.68 -3.84
C GLY A 28 9.43 -31.50 -4.76
N GLY A 29 9.54 -30.25 -4.27
CA GLY A 29 9.27 -29.08 -5.10
C GLY A 29 10.44 -28.67 -6.01
N SER A 30 10.18 -27.73 -6.92
CA SER A 30 11.18 -27.24 -7.86
C SER A 30 12.39 -26.60 -7.17
N GLU A 31 13.56 -26.78 -7.78
CA GLU A 31 14.78 -26.13 -7.31
C GLU A 31 14.76 -24.64 -7.60
N LEU A 32 15.42 -23.87 -6.74
CA LEU A 32 15.62 -22.44 -6.94
C LEU A 32 16.58 -22.22 -8.11
N PRO A 33 16.35 -21.21 -8.98
CA PRO A 33 17.31 -20.85 -10.01
C PRO A 33 18.70 -20.57 -9.42
N ALA A 34 19.76 -21.09 -10.05
CA ALA A 34 21.14 -20.97 -9.56
C ALA A 34 21.56 -19.50 -9.34
N GLU A 35 21.18 -18.61 -10.26
CA GLU A 35 21.43 -17.17 -10.13
C GLU A 35 20.80 -16.60 -8.84
N MET A 36 19.56 -17.00 -8.52
CA MET A 36 18.89 -16.53 -7.31
C MET A 36 19.61 -17.00 -6.04
N VAL A 37 20.06 -18.26 -6.04
CA VAL A 37 20.86 -18.82 -4.93
C VAL A 37 22.16 -18.04 -4.75
N GLU A 38 22.89 -17.79 -5.85
CA GLU A 38 24.14 -17.03 -5.83
C GLU A 38 23.93 -15.61 -5.30
N GLN A 39 22.94 -14.87 -5.81
CA GLN A 39 22.71 -13.49 -5.42
C GLN A 39 22.26 -13.34 -3.97
N VAL A 40 21.39 -14.24 -3.47
CA VAL A 40 20.97 -14.22 -2.07
C VAL A 40 22.12 -14.59 -1.14
N THR A 41 22.92 -15.59 -1.52
CA THR A 41 24.09 -16.02 -0.75
C THR A 41 25.11 -14.89 -0.63
N GLY A 42 25.49 -14.26 -1.75
CA GLY A 42 26.43 -13.14 -1.73
C GLY A 42 25.94 -11.93 -0.93
N LEU A 43 24.63 -11.64 -0.95
CA LEU A 43 24.06 -10.56 -0.12
C LEU A 43 24.10 -10.89 1.39
N LEU A 44 23.87 -12.14 1.77
CA LEU A 44 23.94 -12.59 3.16
C LEU A 44 25.40 -12.61 3.67
N GLU A 45 26.34 -12.99 2.82
CA GLU A 45 27.78 -12.90 3.11
C GLU A 45 28.22 -11.43 3.27
N ASP A 46 27.87 -10.56 2.32
CA ASP A 46 28.20 -9.12 2.34
C ASP A 46 27.66 -8.40 3.59
N GLN A 47 26.50 -8.82 4.10
CA GLN A 47 25.89 -8.22 5.29
C GLN A 47 26.37 -8.87 6.61
N GLY A 48 27.20 -9.91 6.54
CA GLY A 48 27.83 -10.57 7.69
C GLY A 48 26.96 -11.63 8.38
N THR A 49 26.02 -12.25 7.65
CA THR A 49 25.15 -13.33 8.16
C THR A 49 25.15 -14.57 7.24
N PRO A 50 26.31 -15.13 6.85
CA PRO A 50 26.39 -16.29 5.95
C PRO A 50 25.73 -17.56 6.54
N GLU A 51 25.70 -17.68 7.86
CA GLU A 51 25.06 -18.79 8.57
C GLU A 51 23.55 -18.89 8.32
N LEU A 52 22.91 -17.79 7.89
CA LEU A 52 21.48 -17.77 7.59
C LEU A 52 21.15 -18.30 6.19
N VAL A 53 22.15 -18.52 5.33
CA VAL A 53 21.94 -18.94 3.93
C VAL A 53 21.03 -20.17 3.82
N PRO A 54 21.24 -21.27 4.57
CA PRO A 54 20.37 -22.44 4.45
C PRO A 54 18.91 -22.15 4.82
N GLN A 55 18.69 -21.42 5.92
CA GLN A 55 17.36 -21.06 6.42
C GLN A 55 16.64 -20.11 5.44
N VAL A 56 17.36 -19.11 4.93
CA VAL A 56 16.81 -18.15 3.98
C VAL A 56 16.41 -18.84 2.69
N LEU A 57 17.30 -19.65 2.10
CA LEU A 57 17.00 -20.39 0.87
C LEU A 57 15.86 -21.38 1.07
N ALA A 58 15.74 -22.01 2.25
CA ALA A 58 14.58 -22.82 2.59
C ALA A 58 13.28 -22.01 2.58
N GLY A 59 13.27 -20.81 3.18
CA GLY A 59 12.10 -19.92 3.16
C GLY A 59 11.75 -19.40 1.76
N VAL A 60 12.75 -19.08 0.92
CA VAL A 60 12.54 -18.70 -0.48
C VAL A 60 11.92 -19.87 -1.25
N ARG A 61 12.44 -21.09 -1.08
CA ARG A 61 11.89 -22.30 -1.70
C ARG A 61 10.46 -22.58 -1.25
N ALA A 62 10.16 -22.44 0.03
CA ALA A 62 8.80 -22.59 0.55
C ALA A 62 7.84 -21.55 -0.06
N GLY A 63 8.33 -20.33 -0.32
CA GLY A 63 7.59 -19.29 -1.04
C GLY A 63 7.31 -19.66 -2.50
N GLN A 64 8.31 -20.17 -3.21
CA GLN A 64 8.17 -20.63 -4.59
C GLN A 64 7.16 -21.77 -4.69
N GLN A 65 7.28 -22.80 -3.85
CA GLN A 65 6.37 -23.94 -3.83
C GLN A 65 4.95 -23.50 -3.50
N ARG A 66 4.78 -22.55 -2.56
CA ARG A 66 3.46 -21.98 -2.27
C ARG A 66 2.86 -21.31 -3.50
N LEU A 67 3.65 -20.62 -4.30
CA LEU A 67 3.17 -19.98 -5.53
C LEU A 67 2.84 -21.01 -6.62
N GLU A 68 3.60 -22.09 -6.71
CA GLU A 68 3.32 -23.22 -7.61
C GLU A 68 2.02 -23.96 -7.22
N GLN A 69 1.77 -24.13 -5.91
CA GLN A 69 0.56 -24.77 -5.37
C GLN A 69 -0.67 -23.86 -5.41
N ASP A 70 -0.49 -22.57 -5.14
CA ASP A 70 -1.53 -21.55 -5.15
C ASP A 70 -1.05 -20.32 -5.94
N PRO A 71 -1.31 -20.28 -7.26
CA PRO A 71 -0.97 -19.13 -8.10
C PRO A 71 -1.66 -17.83 -7.67
N SER A 72 -2.66 -17.87 -6.78
CA SER A 72 -3.32 -16.69 -6.22
C SER A 72 -2.63 -16.14 -4.96
N ALA A 73 -1.59 -16.81 -4.49
CA ALA A 73 -0.85 -16.42 -3.29
C ALA A 73 -0.22 -15.03 -3.46
N THR A 74 -0.45 -14.17 -2.46
CA THR A 74 -0.02 -12.77 -2.45
C THR A 74 0.44 -12.34 -1.07
N ILE A 75 1.10 -11.19 -0.99
CA ILE A 75 1.54 -10.59 0.27
C ILE A 75 1.35 -9.06 0.21
N SER A 76 0.90 -8.47 1.31
CA SER A 76 0.77 -7.00 1.40
C SER A 76 2.10 -6.33 1.72
N ALA A 77 2.27 -5.08 1.28
CA ALA A 77 3.46 -4.28 1.59
C ALA A 77 3.70 -4.11 3.10
N ASN A 78 2.62 -4.00 3.89
CA ASN A 78 2.72 -3.88 5.35
C ASN A 78 3.24 -5.17 5.98
N VAL A 79 2.69 -6.32 5.61
CA VAL A 79 3.16 -7.62 6.11
C VAL A 79 4.63 -7.83 5.74
N TYR A 80 5.01 -7.56 4.50
CA TYR A 80 6.40 -7.60 4.06
C TYR A 80 7.32 -6.70 4.91
N THR A 81 6.90 -5.46 5.15
CA THR A 81 7.68 -4.48 5.90
C THR A 81 7.90 -4.92 7.35
N GLU A 82 6.88 -5.47 8.00
CA GLU A 82 7.01 -5.98 9.37
C GLU A 82 7.88 -7.24 9.44
N LEU A 83 7.73 -8.18 8.50
CA LEU A 83 8.62 -9.35 8.40
C LEU A 83 10.08 -8.94 8.22
N ARG A 84 10.34 -7.96 7.34
CA ARG A 84 11.69 -7.43 7.13
C ARG A 84 12.26 -6.78 8.39
N LYS A 85 11.48 -5.96 9.09
CA LYS A 85 11.91 -5.33 10.35
C LYS A 85 12.26 -6.40 11.39
N LYS A 86 11.42 -7.41 11.53
CA LYS A 86 11.64 -8.54 12.43
C LYS A 86 12.92 -9.30 12.08
N PHE A 87 13.12 -9.66 10.81
CA PHE A 87 14.34 -10.34 10.36
C PHE A 87 15.60 -9.54 10.71
N ILE A 88 15.60 -8.23 10.45
CA ILE A 88 16.75 -7.37 10.76
C ILE A 88 17.02 -7.32 12.27
N ALA A 89 15.98 -7.21 13.08
CA ALA A 89 16.10 -7.16 14.53
C ALA A 89 16.58 -8.49 15.12
N ASP A 90 15.99 -9.60 14.72
CA ASP A 90 16.29 -10.94 15.23
C ASP A 90 17.73 -11.38 14.91
N HIS A 91 18.30 -10.88 13.82
CA HIS A 91 19.65 -11.24 13.35
C HIS A 91 20.69 -10.13 13.57
N GLY A 92 20.34 -9.04 14.27
CA GLY A 92 21.29 -7.97 14.60
C GLY A 92 21.90 -7.27 13.38
N ILE A 93 21.19 -7.25 12.24
CA ILE A 93 21.74 -6.74 10.98
C ILE A 93 21.82 -5.21 11.03
N VAL A 94 23.05 -4.68 10.97
CA VAL A 94 23.28 -3.23 10.98
C VAL A 94 23.11 -2.67 9.57
N SER A 95 22.03 -1.92 9.38
CA SER A 95 21.79 -1.17 8.14
C SER A 95 22.54 0.16 8.15
N SER A 96 23.69 0.24 7.48
CA SER A 96 24.42 1.49 7.25
C SER A 96 24.16 2.08 5.87
N LYS A 97 24.38 3.40 5.71
CA LYS A 97 24.22 4.11 4.44
C LYS A 97 25.16 3.51 3.38
N GLY A 98 24.60 3.03 2.27
CA GLY A 98 25.34 2.46 1.14
C GLY A 98 25.48 0.94 1.16
N ARG A 99 25.14 0.25 2.26
CA ARG A 99 25.17 -1.22 2.32
C ARG A 99 23.91 -1.81 1.67
N ARG A 100 24.10 -2.90 0.91
CA ARG A 100 22.99 -3.74 0.42
C ARG A 100 22.57 -4.66 1.57
N VAL A 101 21.35 -4.45 2.06
CA VAL A 101 20.78 -5.27 3.15
C VAL A 101 19.66 -6.12 2.57
N TRP A 102 19.76 -7.43 2.80
CA TRP A 102 18.73 -8.42 2.53
C TRP A 102 17.99 -8.77 3.84
N PRO A 103 16.63 -8.91 3.84
CA PRO A 103 15.72 -8.70 2.71
C PRO A 103 15.71 -7.26 2.21
N VAL A 104 15.40 -7.08 0.93
CA VAL A 104 15.43 -5.76 0.26
C VAL A 104 14.38 -4.81 0.84
N GLY A 105 14.69 -3.52 0.96
CA GLY A 105 13.72 -2.55 1.50
C GLY A 105 12.49 -2.35 0.60
N THR A 106 11.31 -2.15 1.18
CA THR A 106 10.05 -1.84 0.45
C THR A 106 10.22 -0.66 -0.52
N ILE A 107 10.92 0.41 -0.11
CA ILE A 107 11.20 1.56 -0.98
C ILE A 107 12.04 1.17 -2.19
N THR A 108 13.00 0.26 -2.03
CA THR A 108 13.83 -0.24 -3.12
C THR A 108 13.03 -1.12 -4.06
N LEU A 109 12.20 -2.03 -3.53
CA LEU A 109 11.28 -2.85 -4.33
C LEU A 109 10.36 -1.97 -5.19
N LEU A 110 9.73 -0.95 -4.59
CA LEU A 110 8.86 -0.02 -5.33
C LEU A 110 9.62 0.75 -6.41
N LYS A 111 10.80 1.29 -6.11
CA LYS A 111 11.60 2.04 -7.09
C LYS A 111 12.04 1.18 -8.27
N ARG A 112 12.35 -0.10 -8.04
CA ARG A 112 12.77 -1.03 -9.09
C ARG A 112 11.61 -1.54 -9.93
N ALA A 113 10.42 -1.66 -9.35
CA ALA A 113 9.25 -2.18 -10.04
C ALA A 113 8.41 -1.14 -10.81
N GLY A 114 8.79 0.16 -10.80
CA GLY A 114 8.02 1.21 -11.50
C GLY A 114 7.14 2.08 -10.60
N GLY A 115 7.17 1.85 -9.29
CA GLY A 115 6.60 2.74 -8.28
C GLY A 115 5.43 2.16 -7.48
N SER A 116 4.90 0.99 -7.85
CA SER A 116 3.81 0.35 -7.12
C SER A 116 4.14 -1.05 -6.57
N TRP A 117 3.46 -1.43 -5.49
CA TRP A 117 3.61 -2.75 -4.89
C TRP A 117 3.07 -3.86 -5.80
N ASN A 118 2.00 -3.57 -6.53
CA ASN A 118 1.41 -4.53 -7.46
C ASN A 118 2.36 -4.84 -8.61
N GLU A 119 3.07 -3.85 -9.15
CA GLU A 119 4.11 -4.10 -10.15
C GLU A 119 5.25 -4.93 -9.57
N ALA A 120 5.65 -4.69 -8.31
CA ALA A 120 6.69 -5.49 -7.66
C ALA A 120 6.27 -6.96 -7.51
N LEU A 121 5.03 -7.22 -7.09
CA LEU A 121 4.47 -8.58 -7.02
C LEU A 121 4.41 -9.23 -8.40
N ASN A 122 3.88 -8.52 -9.40
CA ASN A 122 3.79 -9.02 -10.78
C ASN A 122 5.18 -9.36 -11.36
N SER A 123 6.19 -8.52 -11.13
CA SER A 123 7.56 -8.78 -11.61
C SER A 123 8.19 -10.03 -10.99
N ALA A 124 7.74 -10.41 -9.80
CA ALA A 124 8.17 -11.61 -9.10
C ALA A 124 7.28 -12.83 -9.38
N GLY A 125 6.27 -12.70 -10.25
CA GLY A 125 5.33 -13.76 -10.60
C GLY A 125 4.26 -14.03 -9.53
N LEU A 126 4.20 -13.23 -8.46
CA LEU A 126 3.16 -13.36 -7.42
C LEU A 126 1.84 -12.80 -7.94
N ALA A 127 0.73 -13.40 -7.51
CA ALA A 127 -0.55 -12.76 -7.70
C ALA A 127 -0.54 -11.40 -7.00
N THR A 128 -0.97 -10.38 -7.74
CA THR A 128 -1.48 -9.18 -7.09
C THR A 128 -2.83 -9.52 -6.50
N SER A 129 -3.21 -8.89 -5.40
CA SER A 129 -4.52 -9.13 -4.80
C SER A 129 -5.59 -9.03 -5.89
N ALA A 130 -6.12 -10.18 -6.32
CA ALA A 130 -7.15 -10.29 -7.34
C ALA A 130 -8.51 -9.90 -6.76
N ARG A 131 -8.56 -8.84 -5.94
CA ARG A 131 -9.51 -7.82 -6.32
C ARG A 131 -8.96 -7.28 -7.63
N GLN A 132 -9.41 -7.86 -8.75
CA GLN A 132 -9.60 -7.05 -9.94
C GLN A 132 -10.26 -5.76 -9.42
N ARG A 133 -9.44 -4.74 -9.20
CA ARG A 133 -9.90 -3.39 -9.32
C ARG A 133 -10.34 -3.39 -10.77
N PRO A 134 -11.64 -3.25 -11.06
CA PRO A 134 -12.10 -3.18 -12.43
C PRO A 134 -11.17 -2.24 -13.18
N LYS A 135 -10.83 -2.53 -14.44
CA LYS A 135 -10.26 -1.49 -15.31
C LYS A 135 -11.14 -0.25 -15.10
N GLY A 136 -10.62 0.78 -14.42
CA GLY A 136 -11.43 1.87 -13.86
C GLY A 136 -11.38 2.09 -12.33
N PHE A 137 -10.65 1.35 -11.49
CA PHE A 137 -10.50 1.79 -10.09
C PHE A 137 -9.43 2.88 -9.98
N GLY A 138 -9.91 4.12 -9.99
CA GLY A 138 -9.20 5.36 -10.30
C GLY A 138 -10.00 6.23 -11.28
N VAL A 139 -10.91 5.59 -12.03
CA VAL A 139 -11.94 6.18 -12.89
C VAL A 139 -13.31 5.55 -12.55
N ALA A 140 -13.98 6.18 -11.58
CA ALA A 140 -15.40 6.06 -11.23
C ALA A 140 -15.88 4.84 -10.39
N THR A 141 -15.60 4.85 -9.07
CA THR A 141 -16.62 4.39 -8.09
C THR A 141 -17.84 5.32 -8.08
N PHE A 142 -17.63 6.56 -8.55
CA PHE A 142 -18.63 7.60 -8.65
C PHE A 142 -18.77 8.03 -10.10
N THR A 143 -19.98 8.08 -10.63
CA THR A 143 -20.24 8.68 -11.95
C THR A 143 -19.95 10.20 -11.90
N PRO A 144 -19.69 10.87 -13.03
CA PRO A 144 -19.52 12.33 -13.06
C PRO A 144 -20.65 13.07 -12.32
N GLU A 145 -21.88 12.61 -12.48
CA GLU A 145 -23.07 13.16 -11.82
C GLU A 145 -22.99 13.00 -10.29
N GLN A 146 -22.40 11.91 -9.79
CA GLN A 146 -22.20 11.71 -8.35
C GLN A 146 -21.11 12.62 -7.78
N PHE A 147 -20.12 13.04 -8.58
CA PHE A 147 -19.21 14.11 -8.19
C PHE A 147 -19.94 15.44 -8.09
N ASP A 148 -20.74 15.79 -9.10
CA ASP A 148 -21.51 17.04 -9.12
C ASP A 148 -22.49 17.11 -7.94
N ILE A 149 -23.27 16.04 -7.70
CA ILE A 149 -24.21 15.94 -6.59
C ILE A 149 -23.49 16.11 -5.24
N ALA A 150 -22.36 15.44 -5.04
CA ALA A 150 -21.64 15.52 -3.76
C ALA A 150 -21.09 16.94 -3.49
N ILE A 151 -20.63 17.64 -4.53
CA ILE A 151 -20.12 19.01 -4.42
C ILE A 151 -21.25 20.02 -4.23
N GLU A 152 -22.38 19.86 -4.94
CA GLU A 152 -23.55 20.72 -4.74
C GLU A 152 -24.18 20.52 -3.36
N ASP A 153 -24.27 19.29 -2.87
CA ASP A 153 -24.70 19.00 -1.51
C ASP A 153 -23.79 19.66 -0.47
N TYR A 154 -22.47 19.51 -0.64
CA TYR A 154 -21.51 20.16 0.24
C TYR A 154 -21.64 21.69 0.21
N LYS A 155 -21.81 22.30 -0.96
CA LYS A 155 -22.01 23.75 -1.11
C LYS A 155 -23.31 24.22 -0.47
N ARG A 156 -24.40 23.44 -0.61
CA ARG A 156 -25.69 23.72 0.01
C ARG A 156 -25.55 23.69 1.54
N ASP A 157 -24.99 22.61 2.08
CA ASP A 157 -24.80 22.44 3.53
C ASP A 157 -23.86 23.53 4.09
N ALA A 158 -22.80 23.89 3.35
CA ALA A 158 -21.91 25.01 3.68
C ALA A 158 -22.64 26.34 3.78
N LYS A 159 -23.58 26.59 2.85
CA LYS A 159 -24.40 27.80 2.84
C LYS A 159 -25.41 27.81 3.98
N GLU A 160 -26.09 26.69 4.23
CA GLU A 160 -27.11 26.55 5.27
C GLU A 160 -26.51 26.63 6.68
N ALA A 161 -25.38 25.97 6.92
CA ALA A 161 -24.70 25.96 8.22
C ALA A 161 -23.65 27.08 8.38
N GLY A 162 -23.38 27.87 7.33
CA GLY A 162 -22.54 29.06 7.40
C GLY A 162 -21.03 28.81 7.51
N PHE A 163 -20.53 27.68 6.99
CA PHE A 163 -19.10 27.37 6.95
C PHE A 163 -18.49 27.56 5.54
N ALA A 164 -17.16 27.72 5.46
CA ALA A 164 -16.48 27.95 4.18
C ALA A 164 -16.36 26.66 3.35
N THR A 165 -16.49 26.76 2.02
CA THR A 165 -16.26 25.65 1.06
C THR A 165 -14.78 25.28 0.87
N LYS A 166 -14.02 25.20 1.97
CA LYS A 166 -12.61 24.79 2.00
C LYS A 166 -12.49 23.27 1.80
N TYR A 167 -11.30 22.84 1.40
CA TYR A 167 -11.01 21.42 1.23
C TYR A 167 -11.09 20.65 2.55
N ASP A 168 -10.57 21.20 3.64
CA ASP A 168 -10.55 20.52 4.93
C ASP A 168 -11.96 20.37 5.51
N ASN A 169 -12.82 21.39 5.33
CA ASN A 169 -14.23 21.32 5.68
C ASN A 169 -14.98 20.24 4.90
N TYR A 170 -14.62 20.00 3.63
CA TYR A 170 -15.18 18.89 2.87
C TYR A 170 -14.75 17.53 3.44
N LEU A 171 -13.51 17.39 3.89
CA LEU A 171 -13.05 16.13 4.51
C LEU A 171 -13.82 15.82 5.79
N GLU A 172 -14.03 16.82 6.64
CA GLU A 172 -14.78 16.66 7.90
C GLU A 172 -16.29 16.47 7.65
N TRP A 173 -16.89 17.25 6.75
CA TRP A 173 -18.28 17.05 6.30
C TRP A 173 -18.49 15.65 5.75
N ARG A 174 -17.59 15.19 4.88
CA ARG A 174 -17.63 13.84 4.32
C ARG A 174 -17.55 12.78 5.42
N LYS A 175 -16.61 12.91 6.35
CA LYS A 175 -16.43 11.98 7.47
C LYS A 175 -17.70 11.90 8.32
N TYR A 176 -18.32 13.04 8.62
CA TYR A 176 -19.59 13.11 9.32
C TYR A 176 -20.70 12.34 8.57
N HIS A 177 -20.91 12.62 7.28
CA HIS A 177 -21.97 11.94 6.51
C HIS A 177 -21.70 10.46 6.27
N LEU A 178 -20.45 10.04 6.10
CA LEU A 178 -20.09 8.61 6.07
C LEU A 178 -20.46 7.92 7.38
N SER A 179 -20.23 8.56 8.53
CA SER A 179 -20.60 8.02 9.84
C SER A 179 -22.12 7.89 10.04
N LYS A 180 -22.90 8.64 9.26
CA LYS A 180 -24.37 8.57 9.19
C LYS A 180 -24.88 7.58 8.13
N GLY A 181 -23.99 6.80 7.52
CA GLY A 181 -24.35 5.74 6.56
C GLY A 181 -24.44 6.19 5.10
N ARG A 182 -24.12 7.44 4.78
CA ARG A 182 -24.07 7.90 3.39
C ARG A 182 -22.89 7.24 2.68
N THR A 183 -23.10 6.63 1.51
CA THR A 183 -22.05 5.89 0.78
C THR A 183 -21.64 6.57 -0.53
N ASN A 184 -22.43 7.51 -1.04
CA ASN A 184 -22.23 8.17 -2.33
C ASN A 184 -21.31 9.42 -2.25
N LEU A 185 -20.24 9.40 -1.45
CA LEU A 185 -19.35 10.55 -1.22
C LEU A 185 -17.89 10.31 -1.69
N PRO A 186 -17.47 10.95 -2.80
CA PRO A 186 -16.10 10.85 -3.30
C PRO A 186 -15.06 11.32 -2.28
N SER A 187 -13.87 10.71 -2.29
CA SER A 187 -12.76 11.19 -1.44
C SER A 187 -12.22 12.53 -1.94
N GLY A 188 -11.61 13.33 -1.06
CA GLY A 188 -11.00 14.61 -1.44
C GLY A 188 -9.99 14.50 -2.59
N PRO A 189 -9.07 13.52 -2.59
CA PRO A 189 -8.21 13.27 -3.74
C PRO A 189 -8.97 12.89 -5.01
N ALA A 190 -10.04 12.09 -4.92
CA ALA A 190 -10.86 11.74 -6.09
C ALA A 190 -11.54 12.97 -6.70
N VAL A 191 -12.08 13.88 -5.89
CA VAL A 191 -12.65 15.15 -6.35
C VAL A 191 -11.60 15.97 -7.10
N ARG A 192 -10.40 16.12 -6.53
CA ARG A 192 -9.31 16.89 -7.18
C ARG A 192 -8.85 16.25 -8.48
N ASN A 193 -8.80 14.93 -8.54
CA ASN A 193 -8.44 14.22 -9.76
C ASN A 193 -9.53 14.39 -10.84
N HIS A 194 -10.82 14.40 -10.46
CA HIS A 194 -11.93 14.58 -11.39
C HIS A 194 -12.00 16.00 -11.97
N TYR A 195 -11.93 17.04 -11.11
CA TYR A 195 -12.03 18.44 -11.55
C TYR A 195 -10.68 19.11 -11.85
N GLY A 196 -9.57 18.39 -11.68
CA GLY A 196 -8.19 18.89 -11.81
C GLY A 196 -7.68 19.74 -10.63
N SER A 197 -8.56 20.36 -9.85
CA SER A 197 -8.21 21.03 -8.59
C SER A 197 -9.44 21.24 -7.70
N TRP A 198 -9.23 21.51 -6.41
CA TRP A 198 -10.33 21.86 -5.50
C TRP A 198 -11.04 23.17 -5.92
N SER A 199 -10.26 24.18 -6.33
CA SER A 199 -10.80 25.46 -6.78
C SER A 199 -11.74 25.29 -7.97
N LYS A 200 -11.36 24.44 -8.95
CA LYS A 200 -12.22 24.09 -10.09
C LYS A 200 -13.50 23.36 -9.65
N ALA A 201 -13.40 22.44 -8.68
CA ALA A 201 -14.56 21.72 -8.16
C ALA A 201 -15.62 22.66 -7.55
N ILE A 202 -15.20 23.66 -6.76
CA ILE A 202 -16.14 24.59 -6.10
C ILE A 202 -16.56 25.78 -6.98
N GLY A 203 -16.19 25.81 -8.26
CA GLY A 203 -16.52 26.89 -9.19
C GLY A 203 -15.67 28.16 -9.06
N GLY A 204 -14.43 28.03 -8.56
CA GLY A 204 -13.42 29.11 -8.52
C GLY A 204 -13.59 30.14 -7.40
N LYS A 205 -14.65 30.05 -6.59
CA LYS A 205 -14.89 30.94 -5.44
C LYS A 205 -15.14 30.10 -4.20
N VAL A 206 -14.25 30.22 -3.21
CA VAL A 206 -14.52 29.72 -1.85
C VAL A 206 -15.61 30.62 -1.26
N SER A 207 -16.67 30.03 -0.70
CA SER A 207 -17.70 30.79 0.00
C SER A 207 -17.09 31.46 1.23
N ALA A 208 -17.48 32.70 1.50
CA ALA A 208 -16.95 33.53 2.60
C ALA A 208 -17.51 33.12 3.99
N GLY A 209 -17.75 31.83 4.23
CA GLY A 209 -18.11 31.34 5.55
C GLY A 209 -16.95 31.62 6.52
N LEU A 210 -17.22 32.31 7.63
CA LEU A 210 -16.19 32.67 8.62
C LEU A 210 -15.87 31.51 9.59
N ARG A 211 -16.60 30.39 9.48
CA ARG A 211 -16.53 29.26 10.41
C ARG A 211 -16.01 28.02 9.70
N GLU A 212 -15.26 27.20 10.42
CA GLU A 212 -14.94 25.84 10.01
C GLU A 212 -16.18 24.94 10.20
N PHE A 213 -16.24 23.84 9.45
CA PHE A 213 -17.28 22.84 9.66
C PHE A 213 -17.09 22.23 11.04
N VAL A 214 -18.11 22.36 11.89
CA VAL A 214 -18.18 21.69 13.18
C VAL A 214 -19.32 20.67 13.09
N PRO A 215 -19.05 19.36 13.18
CA PRO A 215 -20.11 18.38 13.20
C PRO A 215 -21.01 18.65 14.41
N PRO A 216 -22.35 18.54 14.27
CA PRO A 216 -23.23 18.64 15.42
C PRO A 216 -22.81 17.61 16.49
N PRO A 217 -22.91 17.94 17.79
CA PRO A 217 -22.53 17.02 18.86
C PRO A 217 -23.22 15.69 18.62
N SER A 218 -22.44 14.62 18.53
CA SER A 218 -22.98 13.30 18.29
C SER A 218 -23.86 12.90 19.48
N ASP A 219 -25.07 12.38 19.23
CA ASP A 219 -25.95 11.73 20.22
C ASP A 219 -25.34 10.49 20.90
N LYS A 220 -24.02 10.29 20.82
CA LYS A 220 -23.32 9.16 21.44
C LYS A 220 -22.95 9.40 22.91
N TYR A 221 -23.55 10.39 23.56
CA TYR A 221 -23.53 10.57 25.03
C TYR A 221 -24.92 10.44 25.63
N PHE A 222 -25.59 9.32 25.41
CA PHE A 222 -26.67 8.83 26.28
C PHE A 222 -26.66 7.31 26.24
N TYR A 223 -25.79 6.70 27.04
CA TYR A 223 -26.11 5.57 27.94
C TYR A 223 -25.04 5.59 29.03
N LEU A 224 -25.43 6.17 30.18
CA LEU A 224 -24.85 5.89 31.49
C LEU A 224 -25.44 4.56 31.98
N ASP A 225 -24.62 3.82 32.73
CA ASP A 225 -24.89 2.62 33.55
C ASP A 225 -25.34 1.32 32.84
#